data_AF-A0AAU4DK22-F1
#
_entry.id   AF-A0AAU4DK22-F1
#
_cell.length_a   1.000
_cell.length_b   1.000
_cell.length_c   1.000
_cell.angle_alpha   90.00
_cell.angle_beta   90.00
_cell.angle_gamma   90.00
#
_symmetry.space_group_name_H-M   'P 1'
#
loop_
_entity.id
_entity.type
_entity.pdbx_description
1 polymer ?
#
loop_
_entity_poly.entity_id
_entity_poly.type
_entity_poly.pdbx_seq_one_letter_code
_entity_poly.pdbx_strand_id
1 'polypeptide(L)'
;MIAHYVRDHGYTPPAEFLAALTRTGSLDWDDRAEVLVSLLVSDRAEPGWRDAAAIDIANWHDGRALEALLVAGLDDHIVDYSGRSIGVSIAEFWGRAGAVDDDSYLALLPQVQWGVLTGLGEGDPELAEGLFVPPEKFNY
;
A
#
# COMPACT_ATOMS: atom_id res chain seq x y z
N MET A 1 -6.98 -9.03 -0.26
CA MET A 1 -7.95 -9.34 -1.33
C MET A 1 -9.36 -9.16 -0.77
N ILE A 2 -10.23 -8.45 -1.51
CA ILE A 2 -11.71 -8.37 -1.44
C ILE A 2 -12.43 -9.71 -1.10
N ALA A 3 -11.72 -10.84 -1.05
CA ALA A 3 -12.16 -12.13 -0.54
C ALA A 3 -12.79 -12.12 0.87
N HIS A 4 -12.37 -11.24 1.78
CA HIS A 4 -13.05 -11.05 3.07
C HIS A 4 -14.49 -10.53 2.87
N TYR A 5 -14.66 -9.57 1.95
CA TYR A 5 -15.94 -8.96 1.63
C TYR A 5 -16.94 -9.93 0.96
N VAL A 6 -16.41 -10.92 0.22
CA VAL A 6 -17.21 -12.02 -0.35
C VAL A 6 -17.82 -12.90 0.74
N ARG A 7 -17.13 -13.08 1.87
CA ARG A 7 -17.56 -13.96 2.95
C ARG A 7 -18.62 -13.33 3.87
N ASP A 8 -18.44 -12.06 4.22
CA ASP A 8 -19.21 -11.45 5.31
C ASP A 8 -20.37 -10.57 4.84
N HIS A 9 -20.43 -10.19 3.56
CA HIS A 9 -21.41 -9.22 3.04
C HIS A 9 -22.23 -9.71 1.83
N GLY A 10 -22.14 -10.99 1.44
CA GLY A 10 -22.95 -11.57 0.37
C GLY A 10 -22.67 -11.03 -1.03
N TYR A 11 -21.59 -10.26 -1.20
CA TYR A 11 -21.11 -9.81 -2.49
C TYR A 11 -20.52 -10.99 -3.26
N THR A 12 -21.01 -11.25 -4.48
CA THR A 12 -20.41 -12.23 -5.38
C THR A 12 -19.68 -11.48 -6.47
N PRO A 13 -18.33 -11.39 -6.43
CA PRO A 13 -17.58 -10.74 -7.49
C PRO A 13 -17.78 -11.46 -8.82
N PRO A 14 -17.67 -10.75 -9.96
CA PRO A 14 -17.69 -11.39 -11.27
C PRO A 14 -16.68 -12.54 -11.37
N ALA A 15 -17.03 -13.63 -12.04
CA ALA A 15 -16.16 -14.81 -12.17
C ALA A 15 -14.79 -14.46 -12.78
N GLU A 16 -14.76 -13.46 -13.67
CA GLU A 16 -13.54 -12.92 -14.28
C GLU A 16 -12.62 -12.22 -13.26
N PHE A 17 -13.19 -11.55 -12.25
CA PHE A 17 -12.45 -10.95 -11.14
C PHE A 17 -11.77 -12.04 -10.31
N LEU A 18 -12.50 -13.09 -9.92
CA LEU A 18 -11.95 -14.22 -9.17
C LEU A 18 -10.89 -14.99 -9.98
N ALA A 19 -11.06 -15.14 -11.28
CA ALA A 19 -10.10 -15.79 -12.17
C ALA A 19 -8.85 -14.94 -12.43
N ALA A 20 -8.95 -13.61 -12.33
CA ALA A 20 -7.80 -12.72 -12.43
C ALA A 20 -6.96 -12.72 -11.14
N LEU A 21 -7.61 -12.91 -9.97
CA LEU A 21 -6.92 -13.04 -8.68
C LEU A 21 -6.07 -14.31 -8.56
N THR A 22 -6.32 -15.33 -9.40
CA THR A 22 -5.53 -16.57 -9.43
C THR A 22 -4.42 -16.55 -10.49
N ARG A 23 -4.31 -15.50 -11.30
CA ARG A 23 -3.19 -15.35 -12.24
C ARG A 23 -1.94 -14.90 -11.50
N THR A 24 -0.90 -15.69 -11.58
CA THR A 24 0.44 -15.33 -11.12
C THR A 24 1.14 -14.48 -12.17
N GLY A 25 1.43 -13.23 -11.82
CA GLY A 25 2.04 -12.20 -12.67
C GLY A 25 1.63 -10.81 -12.18
N SER A 26 2.34 -9.74 -12.56
CA SER A 26 1.86 -8.38 -12.28
C SER A 26 0.54 -8.17 -13.01
N LEU A 27 -0.46 -7.62 -12.33
CA LEU A 27 -1.70 -7.24 -12.98
C LEU A 27 -1.43 -6.01 -13.86
N ASP A 28 -1.75 -6.09 -15.15
CA ASP A 28 -1.81 -4.89 -15.98
C ASP A 28 -2.87 -3.95 -15.40
N TRP A 29 -2.61 -2.65 -15.49
CA TRP A 29 -3.55 -1.65 -15.02
C TRP A 29 -4.89 -1.75 -15.74
N ASP A 30 -5.97 -1.78 -14.97
CA ASP A 30 -7.33 -1.88 -15.46
C ASP A 30 -8.32 -1.14 -14.55
N ASP A 31 -9.62 -1.21 -14.89
CA ASP A 31 -10.69 -0.53 -14.17
C ASP A 31 -10.76 -0.90 -12.68
N ARG A 32 -10.25 -2.07 -12.27
CA ARG A 32 -10.26 -2.47 -10.86
C ARG A 32 -9.25 -1.65 -10.07
N ALA A 33 -8.07 -1.39 -10.65
CA ALA A 33 -7.08 -0.50 -10.05
C ALA A 33 -7.63 0.93 -9.92
N GLU A 34 -8.35 1.43 -10.92
CA GLU A 34 -8.99 2.74 -10.87
C GLU A 34 -10.00 2.86 -9.73
N VAL A 35 -10.81 1.80 -9.51
CA VAL A 35 -11.75 1.73 -8.38
C VAL A 35 -11.03 1.69 -7.04
N LEU A 36 -9.97 0.90 -6.92
CA LEU A 36 -9.18 0.78 -5.69
C LEU A 36 -8.49 2.10 -5.33
N VAL A 37 -7.89 2.80 -6.32
CA VAL A 37 -7.34 4.15 -6.11
C VAL A 37 -8.43 5.11 -5.65
N SER A 38 -9.58 5.14 -6.35
CA SER A 38 -10.70 6.02 -6.00
C SER A 38 -11.22 5.77 -4.59
N LEU A 39 -11.27 4.50 -4.15
CA LEU A 39 -11.64 4.14 -2.78
C LEU A 39 -10.58 4.59 -1.77
N LEU A 40 -9.31 4.32 -2.04
CA LEU A 40 -8.20 4.61 -1.14
C LEU A 40 -8.11 6.10 -0.79
N VAL A 41 -8.29 6.99 -1.78
CA VAL A 41 -8.17 8.44 -1.61
C VAL A 41 -9.50 9.15 -1.29
N SER A 42 -10.61 8.41 -1.15
CA SER A 42 -11.92 8.98 -0.87
C SER A 42 -12.09 9.32 0.62
N ASP A 43 -12.36 10.59 0.91
CA ASP A 43 -12.71 11.11 2.24
C ASP A 43 -14.07 10.58 2.76
N ARG A 44 -14.89 10.00 1.87
CA ARG A 44 -16.22 9.47 2.16
C ARG A 44 -16.27 7.95 2.27
N ALA A 45 -15.21 7.26 1.85
CA ALA A 45 -15.14 5.82 1.98
C ALA A 45 -14.98 5.44 3.46
N GLU A 46 -15.66 4.37 3.87
CA GLU A 46 -15.52 3.86 5.24
C GLU A 46 -14.09 3.30 5.43
N PRO A 47 -13.44 3.52 6.59
CA PRO A 47 -12.03 3.19 6.80
C PRO A 47 -11.63 1.76 6.45
N GLY A 48 -12.47 0.76 6.74
CA GLY A 48 -12.23 -0.64 6.37
C GLY A 48 -12.12 -0.88 4.88
N TRP A 49 -12.87 -0.14 4.05
CA TRP A 49 -12.73 -0.21 2.59
C TRP A 49 -11.44 0.43 2.10
N ARG A 50 -11.02 1.53 2.73
CA ARG A 50 -9.77 2.20 2.36
C ARG A 50 -8.56 1.35 2.74
N ASP A 51 -8.61 0.65 3.88
CA ASP A 51 -7.60 -0.33 4.30
C ASP A 51 -7.47 -1.48 3.30
N ALA A 52 -8.60 -2.08 2.93
CA ALA A 52 -8.62 -3.17 1.95
C ALA A 52 -8.08 -2.71 0.59
N ALA A 53 -8.38 -1.47 0.18
CA ALA A 53 -7.87 -0.89 -1.05
C ALA A 53 -6.35 -0.68 -0.98
N ALA A 54 -5.81 -0.22 0.15
CA ALA A 54 -4.37 -0.05 0.34
C ALA A 54 -3.61 -1.38 0.15
N ILE A 55 -4.15 -2.47 0.70
CA ILE A 55 -3.55 -3.80 0.56
C ILE A 55 -3.65 -4.31 -0.88
N ASP A 56 -4.83 -4.16 -1.50
CA ASP A 56 -5.10 -4.79 -2.78
C ASP A 56 -4.44 -4.08 -3.97
N ILE A 57 -4.29 -2.75 -3.91
CA ILE A 57 -3.70 -1.97 -5.01
C ILE A 57 -2.22 -2.31 -5.24
N ALA A 58 -1.52 -2.82 -4.22
CA ALA A 58 -0.12 -3.23 -4.34
C ALA A 58 0.12 -4.32 -5.41
N ASN A 59 -0.87 -5.17 -5.68
CA ASN A 59 -0.78 -6.26 -6.65
C ASN A 59 -0.59 -5.80 -8.12
N TRP A 60 -0.90 -4.54 -8.43
CA TRP A 60 -0.72 -4.01 -9.78
C TRP A 60 0.74 -3.65 -10.09
N HIS A 61 1.56 -3.40 -9.07
CA HIS A 61 2.97 -3.02 -9.23
C HIS A 61 3.18 -1.87 -10.24
N ASP A 62 2.19 -0.99 -10.37
CA ASP A 62 2.19 0.19 -11.25
C ASP A 62 2.56 1.44 -10.43
N GLY A 63 3.29 2.39 -11.03
CA GLY A 63 3.67 3.63 -10.36
C GLY A 63 2.47 4.42 -9.82
N ARG A 64 1.31 4.37 -10.49
CA ARG A 64 0.08 5.01 -10.03
C ARG A 64 -0.47 4.41 -8.73
N ALA A 65 -0.26 3.12 -8.51
CA ALA A 65 -0.62 2.47 -7.26
C ALA A 65 0.25 2.97 -6.11
N LEU A 66 1.56 3.09 -6.34
CA LEU A 66 2.49 3.68 -5.37
C LEU A 66 2.14 5.13 -5.06
N GLU A 67 1.85 5.95 -6.08
CA GLU A 67 1.42 7.34 -5.90
C GLU A 67 0.16 7.45 -5.02
N ALA A 68 -0.85 6.61 -5.26
CA ALA A 68 -2.07 6.59 -4.45
C ALA A 68 -1.80 6.19 -2.98
N LEU A 69 -0.91 5.23 -2.76
CA LEU A 69 -0.48 4.82 -1.41
C LEU A 69 0.29 5.93 -0.69
N LEU A 70 1.16 6.64 -1.40
CA LEU A 70 1.89 7.79 -0.84
C LEU A 70 0.92 8.91 -0.45
N VAL A 71 -0.07 9.22 -1.29
CA VAL A 71 -1.12 10.19 -0.94
C VAL A 71 -1.90 9.75 0.30
N ALA A 72 -2.31 8.48 0.37
CA ALA A 72 -3.01 7.95 1.54
C ALA A 72 -2.14 7.95 2.80
N GLY A 73 -0.83 7.74 2.66
CA GLY A 73 0.12 7.76 3.77
C GLY A 73 0.37 9.15 4.37
N LEU A 74 -0.17 10.20 3.75
CA LEU A 74 -0.15 11.58 4.24
C LEU A 74 -1.50 12.03 4.84
N ASP A 75 -2.55 11.23 4.69
CA ASP A 75 -3.90 11.52 5.21
C ASP A 75 -4.04 10.96 6.64
N ASP A 76 -4.11 11.87 7.63
CA ASP A 76 -4.17 11.53 9.04
C ASP A 76 -5.40 10.69 9.40
N HIS A 77 -6.54 10.95 8.77
CA HIS A 77 -7.80 10.26 9.04
C HIS A 77 -7.75 8.77 8.71
N ILE A 78 -7.06 8.38 7.62
CA ILE A 78 -6.90 6.98 7.27
C ILE A 78 -5.70 6.35 7.97
N VAL A 79 -4.61 7.10 8.19
CA VAL A 79 -3.38 6.55 8.76
C VAL A 79 -3.58 6.03 10.18
N ASP A 80 -4.44 6.66 10.97
CA ASP A 80 -4.78 6.16 12.31
C ASP A 80 -5.40 4.75 12.28
N TYR A 81 -6.04 4.37 11.18
CA TYR A 81 -6.67 3.06 10.99
C TYR A 81 -5.79 2.10 10.18
N SER A 82 -5.20 2.57 9.08
CA SER A 82 -4.54 1.76 8.04
C SER A 82 -3.06 2.03 7.88
N GLY A 83 -2.43 2.84 8.73
CA GLY A 83 -1.05 3.28 8.54
C GLY A 83 -0.08 2.13 8.31
N ARG A 84 -0.23 1.04 9.08
CA ARG A 84 0.57 -0.18 8.90
C ARG A 84 0.35 -0.82 7.52
N SER A 85 -0.90 -1.03 7.11
CA SER A 85 -1.26 -1.66 5.83
C SER A 85 -0.73 -0.85 4.65
N ILE A 86 -0.89 0.48 4.70
CA ILE A 86 -0.34 1.40 3.69
C ILE A 86 1.18 1.27 3.63
N GLY A 87 1.86 1.32 4.77
CA GLY A 87 3.32 1.23 4.83
C GLY A 87 3.86 -0.10 4.32
N VAL A 88 3.25 -1.23 4.70
CA VAL A 88 3.63 -2.55 4.17
C VAL A 88 3.44 -2.60 2.65
N SER A 89 2.34 -2.06 2.14
CA SER A 89 2.08 -2.02 0.69
C SER A 89 3.12 -1.18 -0.05
N ILE A 90 3.54 -0.03 0.50
CA ILE A 90 4.64 0.78 -0.05
C ILE A 90 5.96 0.01 -0.03
N ALA A 91 6.26 -0.70 1.06
CA ALA A 91 7.46 -1.53 1.17
C ALA A 91 7.55 -2.59 0.07
N GLU A 92 6.42 -3.17 -0.38
CA GLU A 92 6.45 -4.10 -1.51
C GLU A 92 6.93 -3.45 -2.81
N PHE A 93 6.58 -2.18 -3.07
CA PHE A 93 7.08 -1.46 -4.24
C PHE A 93 8.58 -1.18 -4.13
N TRP A 94 9.03 -0.65 -2.98
CA TRP A 94 10.43 -0.31 -2.79
C TRP A 94 11.35 -1.53 -2.71
N GLY A 95 10.91 -2.61 -2.05
CA GLY A 95 11.64 -3.88 -2.04
C GLY A 95 11.79 -4.48 -3.44
N ARG A 96 10.76 -4.36 -4.30
CA ARG A 96 10.86 -4.77 -5.71
C ARG A 96 11.78 -3.88 -6.54
N ALA A 97 11.78 -2.58 -6.25
CA ALA A 97 12.69 -1.63 -6.89
C ALA A 97 14.14 -1.78 -6.39
N GLY A 98 14.34 -2.41 -5.23
CA GLY A 98 15.62 -2.50 -4.53
C GLY A 98 16.12 -1.14 -4.01
N ALA A 99 15.20 -0.18 -3.85
CA ALA A 99 15.52 1.19 -3.46
C ALA A 99 14.30 1.86 -2.80
N VAL A 100 14.55 2.61 -1.72
CA VAL A 100 13.58 3.49 -1.09
C VAL A 100 13.79 4.92 -1.61
N ASP A 101 12.69 5.63 -1.82
CA ASP A 101 12.72 7.08 -2.01
C ASP A 101 12.69 7.75 -0.63
N ASP A 102 13.85 8.19 -0.15
CA ASP A 102 14.03 8.78 1.19
C ASP A 102 13.14 10.02 1.42
N ASP A 103 12.97 10.86 0.40
CA ASP A 103 12.16 12.09 0.52
C ASP A 103 10.68 11.73 0.70
N SER A 104 10.18 10.76 -0.09
CA SER A 104 8.83 10.23 0.08
C SER A 104 8.67 9.53 1.43
N TYR A 105 9.63 8.71 1.86
CA TYR A 105 9.58 8.01 3.15
C TYR A 105 9.49 8.98 4.34
N LEU A 106 10.35 10.01 4.36
CA LEU A 106 10.37 11.00 5.44
C LEU A 106 9.13 11.89 5.47
N ALA A 107 8.44 12.06 4.33
CA ALA A 107 7.19 12.80 4.27
C ALA A 107 6.00 12.02 4.87
N LEU A 108 6.04 10.68 4.85
CA LEU A 108 4.95 9.84 5.35
C LEU A 108 4.73 10.01 6.86
N LEU A 109 3.50 9.80 7.31
CA LEU A 109 3.19 9.82 8.74
C LEU A 109 3.88 8.66 9.49
N PRO A 110 4.21 8.83 10.79
CA PRO A 110 5.03 7.86 11.54
C PRO A 110 4.49 6.42 11.54
N GLN A 111 3.17 6.25 11.58
CA GLN A 111 2.52 4.94 11.55
C GLN A 111 2.78 4.22 10.21
N VAL A 112 2.84 4.97 9.12
CA VAL A 112 3.14 4.47 7.78
C VAL A 112 4.63 4.16 7.64
N GLN A 113 5.51 5.04 8.13
CA GLN A 113 6.95 4.78 8.20
C GLN A 113 7.26 3.48 8.95
N TRP A 114 6.58 3.23 10.06
CA TRP A 114 6.71 1.98 10.81
C TRP A 114 6.19 0.77 10.03
N GLY A 115 5.10 0.94 9.28
CA GLY A 115 4.60 -0.08 8.35
C GLY A 115 5.63 -0.44 7.28
N VAL A 116 6.27 0.57 6.66
CA VAL A 116 7.34 0.38 5.67
C VAL A 116 8.51 -0.38 6.28
N LEU A 117 9.02 0.06 7.43
CA LEU A 117 10.14 -0.58 8.13
C LEU A 117 9.84 -2.05 8.41
N THR A 118 8.63 -2.35 8.87
CA THR A 118 8.21 -3.71 9.17
C THR A 118 8.11 -4.56 7.90
N GLY A 119 7.50 -4.02 6.83
CA GLY A 119 7.35 -4.72 5.55
C GLY A 119 8.70 -5.03 4.89
N LEU A 120 9.62 -4.06 4.86
CA LEU A 120 10.97 -4.28 4.36
C LEU A 120 11.76 -5.23 5.27
N GLY A 121 11.66 -5.12 6.60
CA GLY A 121 12.36 -6.02 7.51
C GLY A 121 12.01 -7.51 7.30
N GLU A 122 10.80 -7.81 6.82
CA GLU A 122 10.38 -9.17 6.49
C GLU A 122 10.79 -9.62 5.07
N GLY A 123 10.89 -8.69 4.11
CA GLY A 123 11.13 -9.00 2.69
C GLY A 123 12.53 -8.69 2.16
N ASP A 124 13.11 -7.57 2.58
CA ASP A 124 14.44 -7.05 2.21
C ASP A 124 15.10 -6.33 3.41
N PRO A 125 15.74 -7.08 4.33
CA PRO A 125 16.30 -6.54 5.57
C PRO A 125 17.43 -5.53 5.37
N GLU A 126 18.21 -5.67 4.28
CA GLU A 126 19.31 -4.74 3.97
C GLU A 126 18.76 -3.36 3.62
N LEU A 127 17.67 -3.31 2.86
CA LEU A 127 16.99 -2.07 2.54
C LEU A 127 16.34 -1.44 3.78
N ALA A 128 15.81 -2.25 4.70
CA ALA A 128 15.26 -1.78 5.98
C ALA A 128 16.33 -1.18 6.90
N GLU A 129 17.54 -1.76 6.97
CA GLU A 129 18.67 -1.24 7.75
C GLU A 129 19.05 0.18 7.34
N GLY A 130 19.00 0.49 6.04
CA GLY A 130 19.26 1.84 5.51
C GLY A 130 18.34 2.93 6.06
N LEU A 131 17.11 2.58 6.45
CA LEU A 131 16.11 3.51 6.98
C LEU A 131 16.27 3.81 8.48
N PHE A 132 16.96 2.93 9.22
CA PHE A 132 17.30 3.19 10.63
C PHE A 132 18.42 4.22 10.78
N VAL A 133 19.18 4.46 9.73
CA VAL A 133 20.18 5.51 9.68
C VAL A 133 19.49 6.76 9.12
N PRO A 134 19.15 7.77 9.96
CA PRO A 134 18.62 9.01 9.42
C PRO A 134 19.63 9.56 8.39
N PRO A 135 19.18 10.04 7.21
CA PRO A 135 20.09 10.55 6.21
C PRO A 135 21.00 11.61 6.84
N GLU A 136 22.28 11.62 6.45
CA GLU A 136 23.41 12.37 7.05
C GLU A 136 23.21 13.90 7.21
N LYS A 137 22.02 14.44 6.90
CA LYS A 137 21.69 15.86 6.91
C LYS A 137 20.85 16.34 8.10
N PHE A 138 20.52 15.49 9.07
CA PHE A 138 19.93 15.95 10.33
C PHE A 138 21.00 16.19 11.40
N ASN A 139 21.61 17.39 11.37
CA ASN A 139 22.31 17.91 12.54
C ASN A 139 21.26 18.45 13.54
N TYR A 140 21.23 17.89 14.74
CA TYR A 140 20.51 18.44 15.90
C TYR A 140 21.09 19.79 16.34
#